data_AF-A0A480A1T7-F1
#
_entry.id   AF-A0A480A1T7-F1
#
_cell.length_a   1.000
_cell.length_b   1.000
_cell.length_c   1.000
_cell.angle_alpha   90.00
_cell.angle_beta   90.00
_cell.angle_gamma   90.00
#
_symmetry.space_group_name_H-M   'P 1'
#
loop_
_entity.id
_entity.type
_entity.pdbx_description
1 polymer ?
#
loop_
_entity_poly.entity_id
_entity_poly.type
_entity_poly.pdbx_seq_one_letter_code
_entity_poly.pdbx_strand_id
1 'polypeptide(L)' 'MNSQLLMDTKLKYQDIIKSILTEIAEYRASIPDGYNSQVLFDDEHGLYLVLDIGWNDD' A
#
# COMPACT_ATOMS: atom_id res chain seq x y z
N MET A 1 -23.77 19.32 -1.84
CA MET A 1 -22.95 18.40 -1.01
C MET A 1 -21.75 19.18 -0.48
N ASN A 2 -21.33 18.95 0.77
CA ASN A 2 -20.29 19.72 1.45
C ASN A 2 -18.89 19.23 1.03
N SER A 3 -18.06 20.11 0.47
CA SER A 3 -16.71 19.79 -0.01
C SER A 3 -15.75 19.36 1.11
N GLN A 4 -15.95 19.82 2.34
CA GLN A 4 -15.14 19.41 3.50
C GLN A 4 -15.34 17.92 3.83
N LEU A 5 -16.60 17.48 3.86
CA LEU A 5 -16.93 16.08 4.14
C LEU A 5 -16.33 15.13 3.10
N LEU A 6 -16.29 15.55 1.82
CA LEU A 6 -15.68 14.78 0.75
C LEU A 6 -14.16 14.66 0.91
N MET A 7 -13.49 15.75 1.32
CA MET A 7 -12.05 15.74 1.60
C MET A 7 -11.71 14.85 2.80
N ASP A 8 -12.44 14.99 3.90
CA ASP A 8 -12.24 14.17 5.10
C ASP A 8 -12.46 12.68 4.79
N THR A 9 -13.47 12.38 3.97
CA THR A 9 -13.75 11.02 3.50
C THR A 9 -12.61 10.49 2.61
N LYS A 10 -12.09 11.30 1.69
CA LYS A 10 -10.94 10.94 0.85
C LYS A 10 -9.73 10.60 1.72
N LEU A 11 -9.32 11.50 2.62
CA LEU A 11 -8.17 11.30 3.51
C LEU A 11 -8.31 10.03 4.33
N LYS A 12 -9.49 9.77 4.90
CA LYS A 12 -9.77 8.55 5.64
C LYS A 12 -9.58 7.28 4.80
N TYR A 13 -10.03 7.29 3.54
CA TYR A 13 -9.79 6.14 2.66
C TYR A 13 -8.32 5.95 2.33
N GLN A 14 -7.57 7.04 2.10
CA GLN A 14 -6.13 6.97 1.87
C GLN A 14 -5.41 6.33 3.06
N ASP A 15 -5.76 6.70 4.29
CA ASP A 15 -5.16 6.13 5.51
C ASP A 15 -5.47 4.63 5.65
N ILE A 16 -6.72 4.22 5.40
CA ILE A 16 -7.12 2.80 5.46
C ILE A 16 -6.35 1.98 4.42
N ILE A 17 -6.27 2.47 3.18
CA ILE A 17 -5.56 1.77 2.10
C ILE A 17 -4.07 1.61 2.45
N LYS A 18 -3.42 2.68 2.92
CA LYS A 18 -2.00 2.64 3.31
C LYS A 18 -1.75 1.65 4.44
N SER A 19 -2.61 1.60 5.45
CA SER A 19 -2.49 0.63 6.56
C SER A 19 -2.54 -0.80 6.04
N ILE A 20 -3.55 -1.13 5.23
CA ILE A 20 -3.73 -2.47 4.67
C ILE A 20 -2.53 -2.88 3.81
N LEU A 21 -2.06 -2.00 2.91
CA LEU A 21 -0.95 -2.34 2.01
C LEU A 21 0.37 -2.47 2.77
N THR A 22 0.57 -1.69 3.83
CA THR A 22 1.74 -1.80 4.70
C THR A 22 1.73 -3.13 5.43
N GLU A 23 0.60 -3.51 6.05
CA GLU A 23 0.45 -4.80 6.74
C GLU A 23 0.70 -5.99 5.79
N ILE A 24 0.20 -5.91 4.54
CA ILE A 24 0.45 -6.93 3.52
C ILE A 24 1.93 -7.02 3.16
N ALA A 25 2.59 -5.88 2.93
CA ALA A 25 4.02 -5.85 2.59
C ALA A 25 4.89 -6.39 3.73
N GLU A 26 4.60 -6.01 4.98
CA GLU A 26 5.29 -6.53 6.16
C GLU A 26 5.09 -8.05 6.32
N TYR A 27 3.85 -8.53 6.13
CA TYR A 27 3.57 -9.96 6.15
C TYR A 27 4.35 -10.71 5.07
N ARG A 28 4.33 -10.23 3.82
CA ARG A 28 5.06 -10.86 2.71
C ARG A 28 6.58 -10.84 2.94
N ALA A 29 7.14 -9.72 3.41
CA ALA A 29 8.56 -9.59 3.75
C ALA A 29 9.01 -10.51 4.91
N SER A 30 8.08 -10.99 5.74
CA SER A 30 8.37 -11.96 6.80
C SER A 30 8.61 -13.39 6.28
N ILE A 31 8.21 -13.67 5.04
CA ILE A 31 8.38 -14.98 4.41
C ILE A 31 9.76 -15.02 3.74
N PRO A 32 10.65 -15.98 4.10
CA PRO A 32 11.97 -16.09 3.49
C PRO A 32 11.88 -16.83 2.14
N ASP A 33 11.18 -16.25 1.16
CA ASP A 33 10.92 -16.84 -0.16
C ASP A 33 11.76 -16.21 -1.30
N GLY A 34 12.77 -15.40 -0.96
CA GLY A 34 13.65 -14.75 -1.95
C GLY A 34 13.06 -13.46 -2.55
N TYR A 35 11.83 -13.09 -2.17
CA TYR A 35 11.22 -11.83 -2.55
C TYR A 35 11.22 -10.83 -1.39
N ASN A 36 11.39 -9.55 -1.73
CA ASN A 36 11.22 -8.43 -0.81
C ASN A 36 10.02 -7.60 -1.25
N SER A 37 9.12 -7.29 -0.31
CA SER A 37 7.90 -6.55 -0.57
C SER A 37 8.03 -5.08 -0.19
N GLN A 38 7.62 -4.19 -1.08
CA GLN A 38 7.70 -2.74 -0.89
C GLN A 38 6.36 -2.07 -1.21
N VAL A 39 6.02 -1.03 -0.46
CA VAL A 39 4.84 -0.19 -0.73
C VAL A 39 5.22 1.08 -1.46
N LEU A 40 4.37 1.50 -2.40
CA LEU A 40 4.45 2.78 -3.09
C LEU A 40 3.10 3.48 -3.00
N PHE A 41 3.13 4.74 -2.54
CA PHE A 41 1.95 5.57 -2.35
C PHE A 41 2.08 6.86 -3.15
N ASP A 42 1.09 7.11 -4.01
CA ASP A 42 0.92 8.36 -4.75
C ASP A 42 -0.44 8.94 -4.36
N ASP A 43 -0.44 9.79 -3.33
CA ASP A 43 -1.65 10.41 -2.79
C ASP A 43 -2.27 11.46 -3.70
N GLU A 44 -1.45 12.06 -4.57
CA GLU A 44 -1.88 13.08 -5.51
C GLU A 44 -2.81 12.44 -6.55
N HIS A 45 -2.41 11.30 -7.11
CA HIS A 45 -3.18 10.56 -8.11
C HIS A 45 -4.08 9.48 -7.53
N GLY A 46 -3.97 9.19 -6.22
CA GLY A 46 -4.73 8.14 -5.54
C GLY A 46 -4.32 6.73 -5.96
N LEU A 47 -3.04 6.53 -6.28
CA LEU A 47 -2.48 5.24 -6.67
C LEU A 47 -1.70 4.64 -5.51
N TYR A 48 -1.96 3.36 -5.23
CA TYR A 48 -1.40 2.64 -4.09
C TYR A 48 -1.10 1.21 -4.51
N LEU A 49 0.14 0.75 -4.29
CA LEU A 49 0.58 -0.56 -4.76
C LEU A 49 1.62 -1.19 -3.85
N VAL A 50 1.61 -2.53 -3.82
CA VAL A 50 2.66 -3.37 -3.24
C VAL A 50 3.41 -4.03 -4.39
N LEU A 51 4.75 -4.01 -4.33
CA LEU A 51 5.62 -4.69 -5.28
C LEU A 51 6.43 -5.75 -4.54
N ASP A 52 6.37 -6.98 -5.05
CA ASP A 52 7.27 -8.05 -4.66
C ASP A 52 8.43 -8.10 -5.66
N ILE A 53 9.65 -7.94 -5.16
CA ILE A 53 10.86 -7.82 -5.98
C ILE A 53 11.86 -8.83 -5.46
N GLY A 54 12.30 -9.74 -6.33
CA GLY A 54 13.21 -10.81 -5.95
C GLY A 54 13.52 -11.71 -7.12
N TRP A 55 14.23 -12.78 -6.82
CA TRP A 55 14.58 -13.83 -7.76
C TRP A 55 14.07 -15.15 -7.21
N ASN A 56 13.43 -15.94 -8.07
CA ASN A 56 13.25 -17.35 -7.80
C ASN A 56 14.50 -18.05 -8.30
N ASP A 57 15.28 -18.63 -7.40
CA ASP A 57 16.40 -19.49 -7.80
C ASP A 57 15.81 -20.79 -8.40
N ASP A 58 15.96 -20.96 -9.72
CA ASP A 58 15.85 -22.27 -10.39
C ASP A 58 17.13 -23.10 -10.17
#